data_AF-A0A257EXJ4-F1
#
_entry.id   AF-A0A257EXJ4-F1
#
_cell.length_a   1.000
_cell.length_b   1.000
_cell.length_c   1.000
_cell.angle_alpha   90.00
_cell.angle_beta   90.00
_cell.angle_gamma   90.00
#
_symmetry.space_group_name_H-M   'P 1'
#
loop_
_entity.id
_entity.type
_entity.pdbx_description
1 polymer ?
#
loop_
_entity_poly.entity_id
_entity_poly.type
_entity_poly.pdbx_seq_one_letter_code
_entity_poly.pdbx_strand_id
1 'polypeptide(L)'
;MHYISTRGAAPVLTFGEAMMTGLARDGGLYVPQSVPVMAKADIAALAGQSYEEIAFRVMRPFLGDTFGDDEFRGLIAAAYAGFGHAARAPLVQLGPNHFLLELFHGPTLAFKDFAMQLIGQMM
;
A
#
# COMPACT_ATOMS: atom_id res chain seq x y z
N MET A 1 2.77 8.12 13.17
CA MET A 1 1.65 8.41 12.24
C MET A 1 0.35 8.12 12.97
N HIS A 2 -0.67 8.98 12.83
CA HIS A 2 -1.97 8.83 13.46
C HIS A 2 -3.10 8.80 12.42
N TYR A 3 -4.19 8.12 12.79
CA TYR A 3 -5.38 7.93 11.99
C TYR A 3 -6.61 8.43 12.75
N ILE A 4 -7.49 9.13 12.04
CA ILE A 4 -8.72 9.72 12.57
C ILE A 4 -9.93 9.12 11.84
N SER A 5 -11.07 9.05 12.51
CA SER A 5 -12.32 8.68 11.84
C SER A 5 -12.81 9.82 10.97
N THR A 6 -13.32 9.49 9.78
CA THR A 6 -14.03 10.42 8.89
C THR A 6 -15.28 11.06 9.51
N ARG A 7 -15.79 10.52 10.63
CA ARG A 7 -16.92 11.08 11.39
C ARG A 7 -16.51 11.85 12.64
N GLY A 8 -15.22 11.85 12.98
CA GLY A 8 -14.63 12.70 14.03
C GLY A 8 -14.99 12.34 15.47
N ALA A 9 -15.75 11.25 15.71
CA ALA A 9 -16.22 10.85 17.03
C ALA A 9 -15.57 9.55 17.56
N ALA A 10 -14.64 8.97 16.81
CA ALA A 10 -13.84 7.83 17.25
C ALA A 10 -12.46 8.25 17.79
N PRO A 11 -11.82 7.41 18.63
CA PRO A 11 -10.46 7.65 19.11
C PRO A 11 -9.46 7.83 17.95
N VAL A 12 -8.43 8.64 18.19
CA VAL A 12 -7.26 8.71 17.31
C VAL A 12 -6.42 7.46 17.53
N LEU A 13 -6.05 6.77 16.45
CA LEU A 13 -5.32 5.50 16.50
C LEU A 13 -3.96 5.60 15.78
N THR A 14 -3.05 4.71 16.12
CA THR A 14 -1.87 4.39 15.31
C THR A 14 -2.25 3.56 14.08
N PHE A 15 -1.30 3.33 13.15
CA PHE A 15 -1.56 2.49 11.97
C PHE A 15 -1.97 1.06 12.35
N GLY A 16 -1.19 0.40 13.23
CA GLY A 16 -1.49 -0.95 13.69
C GLY A 16 -2.86 -1.05 14.36
N GLU A 17 -3.21 -0.11 15.24
CA GLU A 17 -4.53 -0.09 15.89
C GLU A 17 -5.66 0.12 14.88
N ALA A 18 -5.49 1.02 13.90
CA ALA A 18 -6.48 1.25 12.85
C ALA A 18 -6.67 0.01 11.97
N MET A 19 -5.58 -0.68 11.62
CA MET A 19 -5.61 -1.93 10.85
C MET A 19 -6.40 -3.03 11.60
N MET A 20 -6.11 -3.24 12.89
CA MET A 20 -6.77 -4.25 13.71
C MET A 20 -8.23 -3.91 14.03
N THR A 21 -8.57 -2.62 14.11
CA THR A 21 -9.95 -2.18 14.37
C THR A 21 -10.83 -2.33 13.13
N GLY A 22 -10.28 -2.08 11.93
CA GLY A 22 -11.04 -2.07 10.69
C GLY A 22 -12.01 -0.88 10.62
N LEU A 23 -13.26 -1.05 11.08
CA LEU A 23 -14.28 -0.01 11.07
C LEU A 23 -14.24 0.83 12.35
N ALA A 24 -14.26 2.16 12.22
CA ALA A 24 -14.26 3.05 13.38
C ALA A 24 -15.54 2.86 14.22
N ARG A 25 -15.42 3.08 15.54
CA ARG A 25 -16.53 2.86 16.50
C ARG A 25 -17.77 3.73 16.23
N ASP A 26 -17.58 4.86 15.57
CA ASP A 26 -18.64 5.78 15.14
C ASP A 26 -19.23 5.43 13.76
N GLY A 27 -18.84 4.28 13.18
CA GLY A 27 -19.22 3.84 11.84
C GLY A 27 -18.52 4.57 10.71
N GLY A 28 -17.50 5.39 11.02
CA GLY A 28 -16.63 6.03 10.04
C GLY A 28 -15.50 5.11 9.56
N LEU A 29 -14.66 5.66 8.69
CA LEU A 29 -13.44 5.00 8.20
C LEU A 29 -12.22 5.70 8.80
N TYR A 30 -11.18 4.95 9.13
CA TYR A 30 -9.91 5.54 9.52
C TYR A 30 -9.15 6.05 8.31
N VAL A 31 -8.72 7.30 8.37
CA VAL A 31 -7.87 7.97 7.38
C VAL A 31 -6.68 8.60 8.08
N PRO A 32 -5.51 8.74 7.44
CA PRO A 32 -4.36 9.36 8.08
C PRO A 32 -4.68 10.81 8.43
N GLN A 33 -4.27 11.24 9.62
CA GLN A 33 -4.53 12.59 10.13
C GLN A 33 -3.93 13.68 9.22
N SER A 34 -2.85 13.34 8.51
CA SER A 34 -2.26 14.15 7.44
C SER A 34 -1.77 13.22 6.34
N VAL A 35 -1.85 13.68 5.08
CA VAL A 35 -1.33 12.92 3.94
C VAL A 35 0.17 13.25 3.77
N PRO A 36 1.07 12.27 3.89
CA PRO A 36 2.50 12.47 3.62
C PRO A 36 2.73 13.01 2.21
N VAL A 37 3.64 13.97 2.08
CA VAL A 37 4.01 14.57 0.80
C VAL A 37 5.38 14.06 0.38
N MET A 38 5.46 13.50 -0.82
CA MET A 38 6.72 13.09 -1.45
C MET A 38 7.26 14.22 -2.31
N ALA A 39 8.54 14.59 -2.14
CA ALA A 39 9.13 15.65 -2.94
C ALA A 39 9.29 15.20 -4.40
N LYS A 40 9.31 16.16 -5.34
CA LYS A 40 9.47 15.85 -6.78
C LYS A 40 10.73 15.03 -7.08
N ALA A 41 11.83 15.30 -6.36
CA ALA A 41 13.07 14.55 -6.50
C ALA A 41 12.92 13.08 -6.05
N ASP A 42 12.18 12.83 -4.96
CA ASP A 42 11.93 11.48 -4.46
C ASP A 42 11.03 10.70 -5.43
N ILE A 43 10.02 11.36 -6.02
CA ILE A 43 9.18 10.77 -7.08
C ILE A 43 10.02 10.40 -8.30
N ALA A 44 10.91 11.29 -8.74
CA ALA A 44 11.82 11.01 -9.85
C ALA A 44 12.76 9.82 -9.53
N ALA A 45 13.19 9.69 -8.28
CA ALA A 45 14.02 8.58 -7.81
C ALA A 45 13.28 7.23 -7.72
N LEU A 46 11.96 7.18 -7.95
CA LEU A 46 11.22 5.93 -8.11
C LEU A 46 11.44 5.29 -9.49
N ALA A 47 11.86 6.07 -10.49
CA ALA A 47 12.10 5.56 -11.82
C ALA A 47 13.19 4.46 -11.80
N GLY A 48 12.89 3.32 -12.42
CA GLY A 48 13.80 2.16 -12.49
C GLY A 48 13.86 1.31 -11.22
N GLN A 49 13.13 1.66 -10.15
CA GLN A 49 13.03 0.82 -8.95
C GLN A 49 12.05 -0.35 -9.18
N SER A 50 12.20 -1.43 -8.40
CA SER A 50 11.24 -2.54 -8.42
C SER A 50 9.90 -2.12 -7.81
N TYR A 51 8.85 -2.92 -8.07
CA TYR A 51 7.53 -2.68 -7.48
C TYR A 51 7.60 -2.70 -5.94
N GLU A 52 8.35 -3.64 -5.38
CA GLU A 52 8.54 -3.82 -3.95
C GLU A 52 9.23 -2.60 -3.30
N GLU A 53 10.26 -2.04 -3.93
CA GLU A 53 10.94 -0.85 -3.43
C GLU A 53 10.05 0.39 -3.50
N ILE A 54 9.27 0.54 -4.58
CA ILE A 54 8.30 1.63 -4.71
C ILE A 54 7.22 1.50 -3.64
N ALA A 55 6.68 0.29 -3.43
CA ALA A 55 5.70 0.02 -2.39
C ALA A 55 6.23 0.39 -1.01
N PHE A 56 7.47 0.00 -0.68
CA PHE A 56 8.13 0.39 0.56
C PHE A 56 8.17 1.91 0.71
N ARG A 57 8.73 2.64 -0.27
CA ARG A 57 8.91 4.10 -0.18
C ARG A 57 7.60 4.86 -0.07
N VAL A 58 6.57 4.43 -0.82
CA VAL A 58 5.26 5.08 -0.83
C VAL A 58 4.52 4.80 0.48
N MET A 59 4.57 3.57 0.99
CA MET A 59 3.80 3.19 2.17
C MET A 59 4.49 3.56 3.47
N ARG A 60 5.83 3.53 3.55
CA ARG A 60 6.62 3.73 4.78
C ARG A 60 6.17 4.92 5.65
N PRO A 61 5.86 6.12 5.09
CA PRO A 61 5.41 7.27 5.87
C PRO A 61 4.04 7.07 6.56
N PHE A 62 3.22 6.16 6.05
CA PHE A 62 1.88 5.87 6.57
C PHE A 62 1.88 4.89 7.76
N LEU A 63 2.94 4.09 7.94
CA LEU A 63 2.99 3.04 8.98
C LEU A 63 3.43 3.56 10.36
N GLY A 64 4.01 4.77 10.43
CA GLY A 64 4.58 5.26 11.70
C GLY A 64 5.65 4.30 12.24
N ASP A 65 5.49 3.88 13.49
CA ASP A 65 6.41 2.97 14.19
C ASP A 65 5.86 1.53 14.28
N THR A 66 4.81 1.20 13.53
CA THR A 66 4.15 -0.12 13.62
C THR A 66 5.04 -1.27 13.15
N PHE A 67 5.91 -1.04 12.16
CA PHE A 67 6.85 -2.04 11.66
C PHE A 67 8.24 -1.43 11.51
N GLY A 68 9.28 -2.23 11.76
CA GLY A 68 10.65 -1.88 11.39
C GLY A 68 10.86 -1.87 9.88
N ASP A 69 11.89 -1.18 9.39
CA ASP A 69 12.16 -1.09 7.95
C ASP A 69 12.45 -2.47 7.32
N ASP A 70 13.30 -3.28 7.95
CA ASP A 70 13.65 -4.62 7.46
C ASP A 70 12.45 -5.58 7.52
N GLU A 71 11.69 -5.50 8.60
CA GLU A 71 10.45 -6.25 8.78
C GLU A 71 9.46 -5.92 7.66
N PHE A 72 9.17 -4.64 7.44
CA PHE A 72 8.21 -4.21 6.43
C PHE A 72 8.64 -4.58 5.01
N ARG A 73 9.95 -4.50 4.71
CA ARG A 73 10.51 -5.01 3.45
C ARG A 73 10.28 -6.50 3.27
N GLY A 74 10.45 -7.29 4.33
CA GLY A 74 10.15 -8.72 4.35
C GLY A 74 8.68 -9.01 4.04
N LEU A 75 7.75 -8.28 4.66
CA LEU A 75 6.31 -8.42 4.41
C LEU A 75 5.95 -8.12 2.94
N ILE A 76 6.50 -7.05 2.38
CA ILE A 76 6.30 -6.68 0.96
C ILE A 76 6.82 -7.77 0.03
N ALA A 77 8.03 -8.27 0.29
CA ALA A 77 8.63 -9.33 -0.51
C ALA A 77 7.79 -10.62 -0.48
N ALA A 78 7.29 -11.01 0.70
CA ALA A 78 6.42 -12.17 0.85
C ALA A 78 5.07 -11.97 0.13
N ALA A 79 4.46 -10.79 0.25
CA ALA A 79 3.17 -10.47 -0.36
C ALA A 79 3.19 -10.56 -1.89
N TYR A 80 4.28 -10.12 -2.52
CA TYR A 80 4.39 -10.06 -3.99
C TYR A 80 5.16 -11.22 -4.63
N ALA A 81 5.69 -12.16 -3.84
CA ALA A 81 6.37 -13.35 -4.33
C ALA A 81 5.50 -14.24 -5.24
N GLY A 82 4.19 -14.31 -4.97
CA GLY A 82 3.24 -15.14 -5.72
C GLY A 82 2.73 -14.53 -7.03
N PHE A 83 3.21 -13.35 -7.43
CA PHE A 83 2.76 -12.70 -8.66
C PHE A 83 3.50 -13.23 -9.89
N GLY A 84 2.76 -13.67 -10.90
CA GLY A 84 3.24 -14.31 -12.12
C GLY A 84 3.91 -13.38 -13.14
N HIS A 85 4.15 -12.12 -12.79
CA HIS A 85 4.79 -11.13 -13.65
C HIS A 85 5.88 -10.37 -12.90
N ALA A 86 7.05 -10.16 -13.52
CA ALA A 86 8.21 -9.51 -12.90
C ALA A 86 7.92 -8.07 -12.45
N ALA A 87 7.14 -7.32 -13.24
CA ALA A 87 6.71 -5.97 -12.90
C ALA A 87 5.55 -5.90 -11.88
N ARG A 88 4.95 -7.05 -11.51
CA ARG A 88 3.70 -7.19 -10.73
C ARG A 88 2.46 -6.59 -11.38
N ALA A 89 2.52 -5.32 -11.79
CA ALA A 89 1.48 -4.56 -12.47
C ALA A 89 2.03 -3.95 -13.78
N PRO A 90 2.20 -4.75 -14.86
CA PRO A 90 2.71 -4.22 -16.13
C PRO A 90 1.71 -3.29 -16.82
N LEU A 91 2.25 -2.36 -17.61
CA LEU A 91 1.48 -1.53 -18.54
C LEU A 91 1.55 -2.15 -19.94
N VAL A 92 0.39 -2.36 -20.56
CA VAL A 92 0.26 -2.80 -21.94
C VAL A 92 -0.31 -1.67 -22.78
N GLN A 93 0.38 -1.30 -23.86
CA GLN A 93 -0.10 -0.26 -24.77
C GLN A 93 -1.19 -0.81 -25.69
N LEU A 94 -2.35 -0.15 -25.71
CA LEU A 94 -3.49 -0.51 -26.58
C LEU A 94 -3.62 0.45 -27.78
N GLY A 95 -2.99 1.63 -27.71
CA GLY A 95 -3.00 2.62 -28.76
C GLY A 95 -2.17 3.86 -28.42
N PRO A 96 -2.24 4.92 -29.25
CA PRO A 96 -1.59 6.19 -28.95
C PRO A 96 -2.10 6.75 -27.61
N ASN A 97 -1.20 6.91 -26.64
CA ASN A 97 -1.53 7.41 -25.30
C ASN A 97 -2.64 6.62 -24.57
N HIS A 98 -2.82 5.34 -24.87
CA HIS A 98 -3.81 4.47 -24.24
C HIS A 98 -3.13 3.20 -23.74
N PHE A 99 -3.15 3.01 -22.42
CA PHE A 99 -2.48 1.90 -21.73
C PHE A 99 -3.43 1.21 -20.77
N LEU A 100 -3.31 -0.11 -20.70
CA LEU A 100 -3.93 -0.96 -19.70
C LEU A 100 -2.91 -1.25 -18.60
N LEU A 101 -3.25 -0.95 -17.35
CA LEU A 101 -2.50 -1.44 -16.18
C LEU A 101 -3.07 -2.79 -15.77
N GLU A 102 -2.32 -3.86 -16.02
CA GLU A 102 -2.77 -5.21 -15.73
C GLU A 102 -2.59 -5.53 -14.25
N LEU A 103 -3.70 -5.53 -13.51
CA LEU A 103 -3.74 -5.82 -12.07
C LEU A 103 -4.23 -7.25 -11.78
N PHE A 104 -3.99 -8.19 -12.68
CA PHE A 104 -4.53 -9.56 -12.59
C PHE A 104 -3.44 -10.65 -12.65
N HIS A 105 -2.19 -10.30 -12.38
CA HIS A 105 -1.07 -11.27 -12.32
C HIS A 105 -0.85 -11.87 -10.92
N GLY A 106 -1.78 -11.63 -10.00
CA GLY A 106 -1.79 -12.22 -8.66
C GLY A 106 -2.44 -13.60 -8.62
N PRO A 107 -2.43 -14.27 -7.45
CA PRO A 107 -2.89 -15.64 -7.28
C PRO A 107 -4.38 -15.88 -7.58
N THR A 108 -5.22 -14.85 -7.52
CA THR A 108 -6.66 -14.97 -7.83
C THR A 108 -7.04 -14.33 -9.16
N LEU A 109 -6.05 -13.88 -9.93
CA LEU A 109 -6.22 -13.20 -11.22
C LEU A 109 -7.10 -11.93 -11.12
N ALA A 110 -7.03 -11.24 -9.98
CA ALA A 110 -7.83 -10.05 -9.73
C ALA A 110 -7.06 -8.99 -8.94
N PHE A 111 -7.43 -7.72 -9.16
CA PHE A 111 -6.73 -6.57 -8.54
C PHE A 111 -6.74 -6.59 -7.00
N LYS A 112 -7.68 -7.31 -6.38
CA LYS A 112 -7.76 -7.44 -4.92
C LYS A 112 -6.50 -8.08 -4.34
N ASP A 113 -5.77 -8.87 -5.12
CA ASP A 113 -4.54 -9.53 -4.69
C ASP A 113 -3.50 -8.53 -4.18
N PHE A 114 -3.38 -7.34 -4.77
CA PHE A 114 -2.37 -6.35 -4.37
C PHE A 114 -2.53 -5.87 -2.93
N ALA A 115 -3.78 -5.70 -2.49
CA ALA A 115 -4.09 -5.30 -1.13
C ALA A 115 -4.15 -6.51 -0.20
N MET A 116 -4.86 -7.57 -0.60
CA MET A 116 -5.13 -8.73 0.26
C MET A 116 -3.87 -9.53 0.58
N GLN A 117 -2.94 -9.68 -0.37
CA GLN A 117 -1.68 -10.37 -0.09
C GLN A 117 -0.84 -9.59 0.93
N LEU A 118 -0.79 -8.26 0.82
CA LEU A 118 -0.01 -7.44 1.75
C LEU A 118 -0.66 -7.34 3.14
N ILE A 119 -1.97 -7.11 3.21
CA ILE A 119 -2.72 -7.11 4.48
C ILE A 119 -2.57 -8.46 5.18
N GLY A 120 -2.63 -9.57 4.43
CA GLY A 120 -2.43 -10.91 4.98
C GLY A 120 -1.05 -11.17 5.57
N GLN A 121 -0.01 -10.43 5.15
CA GLN A 121 1.33 -10.50 5.77
C GLN A 121 1.46 -9.56 6.98
N MET A 122 0.63 -8.52 7.07
CA MET A 122 0.69 -7.52 8.15
C MET A 122 -0.10 -7.91 9.41
N MET A 123 -1.01 -8.88 9.29
CA MET A 123 -1.80 -9.44 10.40
C MET A 123 -1.07 -10.60 11.08
#